data_AF-A0A258CZU3-F1
#
_entry.id   AF-A0A258CZU3-F1
#
_cell.length_a   1.000
_cell.length_b   1.000
_cell.length_c   1.000
_cell.angle_alpha   90.00
_cell.angle_beta   90.00
_cell.angle_gamma   90.00
#
_symmetry.space_group_name_H-M   'P 1'
#
loop_
_entity.id
_entity.type
_entity.pdbx_description
1 polymer ?
#
loop_
_entity_poly.entity_id
_entity_poly.type
_entity_poly.pdbx_seq_one_letter_code
_entity_poly.pdbx_strand_id
1 'polypeptide(L)'
;MTMLASPNEVADPIAGFPEVAFGHSADGFAVARVADTAFAMLPSRDGHFYLASGRRIGRPMAQWTRADFHSHSGELANEPAFRVKVMENAEHQREKRALRRREIRTMANTPWGPSQGATLYAEDVVFHSTAGHGGIHISATRNRMVHPMLRAEGGWYEEDEAWAIVAITFPHLFTAFERRCAERTIKD
;
A
#
# COMPACT_ATOMS: atom_id res chain seq x y z
N MET A 1 -42.79 24.57 25.17
CA MET A 1 -42.53 23.18 24.74
C MET A 1 -41.97 23.29 23.34
N THR A 2 -40.66 23.47 23.25
CA THR A 2 -39.98 23.90 22.02
C THR A 2 -38.93 22.84 21.70
N MET A 3 -39.23 22.04 20.67
CA MET A 3 -38.36 20.96 20.20
C MET A 3 -37.09 21.57 19.60
N LEU A 4 -35.95 21.19 20.15
CA LEU A 4 -34.63 21.40 19.55
C LEU A 4 -34.52 20.51 18.31
N ALA A 5 -34.30 21.13 17.15
CA ALA A 5 -33.86 20.41 15.96
C ALA A 5 -32.36 20.12 16.12
N SER A 6 -32.00 18.85 16.29
CA SER A 6 -30.63 18.37 16.15
C SER A 6 -30.26 18.29 14.67
N PRO A 7 -29.16 18.90 14.21
CA PRO A 7 -28.59 18.54 12.92
C PRO A 7 -27.75 17.28 13.14
N ASN A 8 -28.35 16.12 12.83
CA ASN A 8 -27.57 14.93 12.52
C ASN A 8 -27.13 15.09 11.07
N GLU A 9 -26.07 15.88 10.86
CA GLU A 9 -25.36 15.94 9.58
C GLU A 9 -24.68 14.59 9.37
N VAL A 10 -25.35 13.71 8.63
CA VAL A 10 -24.77 12.47 8.15
C VAL A 10 -23.69 12.88 7.16
N ALA A 11 -22.44 12.84 7.62
CA ALA A 11 -21.27 13.07 6.78
C ALA A 11 -21.32 12.16 5.54
N ASP A 12 -21.21 12.79 4.38
CA ASP A 12 -21.18 12.15 3.07
C ASP A 12 -20.00 11.14 3.01
N PRO A 13 -20.22 9.83 2.75
CA PRO A 13 -19.14 8.83 2.78
C PRO A 13 -18.12 9.01 1.66
N ILE A 14 -18.34 9.97 0.75
CA ILE A 14 -17.43 10.31 -0.35
C ILE A 14 -16.38 11.34 0.09
N ALA A 15 -16.60 12.09 1.19
CA ALA A 15 -15.65 13.06 1.75
C ALA A 15 -14.61 12.43 2.72
N GLY A 16 -14.16 11.20 2.42
CA GLY A 16 -13.38 10.34 3.31
C GLY A 16 -11.94 10.03 2.88
N PHE A 17 -11.35 10.87 2.02
CA PHE A 17 -9.94 10.73 1.65
C PHE A 17 -9.06 11.06 2.88
N PRO A 18 -8.04 10.25 3.22
CA PRO A 18 -7.13 10.65 4.29
C PRO A 18 -6.47 11.97 3.91
N GLU A 19 -6.80 13.02 4.64
CA GLU A 19 -6.14 14.31 4.51
C GLU A 19 -4.64 14.11 4.75
N VAL A 20 -3.85 14.48 3.75
CA VAL A 20 -2.40 14.50 3.89
C VAL A 20 -2.04 15.72 4.70
N ALA A 21 -1.52 15.51 5.91
CA ALA A 21 -1.04 16.58 6.77
C ALA A 21 0.48 16.59 6.77
N PHE A 22 1.10 17.73 6.45
CA PHE A 22 2.54 17.93 6.53
C PHE A 22 2.91 18.76 7.77
N GLY A 23 4.10 18.55 8.31
CA GLY A 23 4.59 19.30 9.45
C GLY A 23 6.07 19.05 9.72
N HIS A 24 6.51 19.46 10.91
CA HIS A 24 7.86 19.20 11.41
C HIS A 24 7.78 18.45 12.74
N SER A 25 8.75 17.59 12.99
CA SER A 25 8.91 16.82 14.22
C SER A 25 9.50 17.69 15.35
N ALA A 26 9.57 17.14 16.57
CA ALA A 26 10.27 17.78 17.70
C ALA A 26 11.77 17.96 17.41
N ASP A 27 12.35 17.05 16.63
CA ASP A 27 13.75 17.07 16.23
C ASP A 27 13.99 17.94 14.97
N GLY A 28 12.96 18.63 14.47
CA GLY A 28 13.06 19.59 13.36
C GLY A 28 13.05 18.99 11.95
N PHE A 29 12.84 17.69 11.79
CA PHE A 29 12.76 17.07 10.46
C PHE A 29 11.34 17.09 9.87
N ALA A 30 11.24 17.11 8.54
CA ALA A 30 9.97 17.10 7.83
C ALA A 30 9.21 15.78 8.07
N VAL A 31 7.93 15.89 8.39
CA VAL A 31 7.02 14.77 8.65
C VAL A 31 5.70 14.94 7.92
N ALA A 32 5.01 13.83 7.73
CA ALA A 32 3.66 13.84 7.20
C ALA A 32 2.81 12.71 7.77
N ARG A 33 1.49 12.88 7.74
CA ARG A 33 0.51 11.85 8.08
C ARG A 33 -0.41 11.60 6.90
N VAL A 34 -0.63 10.33 6.57
CA VAL A 34 -1.61 9.85 5.61
C VAL A 34 -2.38 8.70 6.26
N ALA A 35 -3.65 8.94 6.60
CA ALA A 35 -4.44 8.02 7.42
C ALA A 35 -3.71 7.64 8.72
N ASP A 36 -3.56 6.34 8.98
CA ASP A 36 -2.83 5.79 10.13
C ASP A 36 -1.30 5.74 9.92
N THR A 37 -0.80 6.13 8.75
CA THR A 37 0.62 6.05 8.42
C THR A 37 1.30 7.38 8.66
N ALA A 38 2.37 7.37 9.44
CA ALA A 38 3.26 8.51 9.64
C ALA A 38 4.50 8.34 8.77
N PHE A 39 4.97 9.44 8.19
CA PHE A 39 6.17 9.52 7.37
C PHE A 39 7.13 10.57 7.94
N ALA A 40 8.43 10.32 7.82
CA ALA A 40 9.48 11.28 8.10
C ALA A 40 10.55 11.25 7.02
N MET A 41 11.11 12.41 6.72
CA MET A 41 12.37 12.54 5.99
C MET A 41 13.51 12.60 7.01
N LEU A 42 14.26 11.51 7.15
CA LEU A 42 15.30 11.41 8.17
C LEU A 42 16.69 11.48 7.55
N PRO A 43 17.65 12.15 8.20
CA PRO A 43 19.04 12.16 7.75
C PRO A 43 19.69 10.79 7.98
N SER A 44 20.48 10.35 7.01
CA SER A 44 21.45 9.26 7.10
C SER A 44 22.78 9.77 7.64
N ARG A 45 23.66 8.85 8.06
CA ARG A 45 25.02 9.17 8.51
C ARG A 45 25.88 9.83 7.42
N ASP A 46 25.58 9.53 6.16
CA ASP A 46 26.35 9.99 5.00
C ASP A 46 25.83 11.32 4.43
N GLY A 47 24.95 12.02 5.14
CA GLY A 47 24.40 13.32 4.70
C GLY A 47 23.23 13.23 3.70
N HIS A 48 22.87 12.03 3.26
CA HIS A 48 21.66 11.76 2.46
C HIS A 48 20.41 11.74 3.35
N PHE A 49 19.22 11.85 2.75
CA PHE A 49 17.96 11.62 3.47
C PHE A 49 17.32 10.30 3.04
N TYR A 50 16.43 9.78 3.86
CA TYR A 50 15.61 8.61 3.52
C TYR A 50 14.19 8.74 4.04
N LEU A 51 13.26 8.02 3.41
CA LEU A 51 11.88 7.95 3.89
C LEU A 51 11.80 6.92 5.02
N ALA A 52 11.26 7.35 6.15
CA ALA A 52 10.93 6.45 7.25
C ALA A 52 9.44 6.47 7.52
N SER A 53 8.90 5.35 7.99
CA SER A 53 7.50 5.24 8.35
C SER A 53 7.29 4.70 9.76
N GLY A 54 6.20 5.17 10.36
CA GLY A 54 5.64 4.70 11.62
C GLY A 54 4.14 4.49 11.48
N ARG A 55 3.50 3.91 12.48
CA ARG A 55 2.05 3.66 12.49
C ARG A 55 1.38 4.24 13.73
N ARG A 56 0.19 4.79 13.52
CA ARG A 56 -0.77 5.19 14.57
C ARG A 56 -0.16 6.07 15.68
N ILE A 57 0.60 7.09 15.29
CA ILE A 57 1.12 8.09 16.24
C ILE A 57 0.00 9.09 16.55
N GLY A 58 -0.58 8.99 17.76
CA GLY A 58 -1.75 9.79 18.16
C GLY A 58 -1.45 11.22 18.62
N ARG A 59 -0.20 11.52 18.99
CA ARG A 59 0.20 12.86 19.45
C ARG A 59 0.44 13.83 18.26
N PRO A 60 0.43 15.16 18.46
CA PRO A 60 0.70 16.13 17.40
C PRO A 60 2.07 15.92 16.73
N MET A 61 2.17 16.24 15.43
CA MET A 61 3.40 16.06 14.65
C MET A 61 4.63 16.73 15.26
N ALA A 62 4.45 17.90 15.88
CA ALA A 62 5.53 18.64 16.57
C ALA A 62 6.11 17.90 17.79
N GLN A 63 5.49 16.82 18.25
CA GLN A 63 5.97 15.97 19.35
C GLN A 63 6.53 14.63 18.86
N TRP A 64 6.58 14.41 17.54
CA TRP A 64 7.14 13.19 16.98
C TRP A 64 8.66 13.25 17.08
N THR A 65 9.30 12.12 17.32
CA THR A 65 10.75 11.99 17.40
C THR A 65 11.23 10.90 16.47
N ARG A 66 12.55 10.83 16.25
CA ARG A 66 13.17 9.76 15.44
C ARG A 66 12.71 8.35 15.86
N ALA A 67 12.47 8.12 17.15
CA ALA A 67 12.13 6.81 17.70
C ALA A 67 10.73 6.31 17.27
N ASP A 68 9.86 7.19 16.79
CA ASP A 68 8.51 6.81 16.35
C ASP A 68 8.47 6.11 14.98
N PHE A 69 9.60 6.14 14.25
CA PHE A 69 9.72 5.61 12.90
C PHE A 69 10.58 4.34 12.89
N HIS A 70 9.95 3.21 12.57
CA HIS A 70 10.55 1.88 12.66
C HIS A 70 11.08 1.36 11.32
N SER A 71 10.73 1.99 10.19
CA SER A 71 11.15 1.54 8.86
C SER A 71 12.15 2.50 8.23
N HIS A 72 12.90 1.98 7.27
CA HIS A 72 13.81 2.73 6.42
C HIS A 72 13.52 2.31 4.97
N SER A 73 13.18 3.27 4.11
CA SER A 73 12.79 3.01 2.73
C SER A 73 13.28 4.13 1.83
N GLY A 74 14.08 3.79 0.82
CA GLY A 74 14.43 4.70 -0.28
C GLY A 74 15.22 5.95 0.11
N GLU A 75 16.16 6.31 -0.75
CA GLU A 75 16.84 7.59 -0.61
C GLU A 75 15.94 8.75 -1.03
N LEU A 76 16.08 9.89 -0.35
CA LEU A 76 15.41 11.14 -0.64
C LEU A 76 16.46 12.23 -0.86
N ALA A 77 16.31 13.00 -1.93
CA ALA A 77 17.20 14.11 -2.22
C ALA A 77 16.93 15.34 -1.33
N ASN A 78 15.66 15.62 -1.04
CA ASN A 78 15.21 16.83 -0.34
C ASN A 78 13.73 16.76 0.08
N GLU A 79 13.24 17.80 0.75
CA GLU A 79 11.84 17.91 1.20
C GLU A 79 10.82 17.89 0.05
N PRO A 80 11.04 18.54 -1.12
CA PRO A 80 10.16 18.36 -2.27
C PRO A 80 10.01 16.89 -2.70
N ALA A 81 11.11 16.12 -2.75
CA ALA A 81 11.06 14.69 -3.06
C ALA A 81 10.27 13.91 -1.99
N PHE A 82 10.43 14.26 -0.70
CA PHE A 82 9.62 13.72 0.38
C PHE A 82 8.12 13.96 0.16
N ARG A 83 7.73 15.19 -0.16
CA ARG A 83 6.31 15.55 -0.42
C ARG A 83 5.72 14.75 -1.58
N VAL A 84 6.47 14.60 -2.67
CA VAL A 84 6.04 13.77 -3.82
C VAL A 84 5.80 12.32 -3.38
N LYS A 85 6.69 11.74 -2.59
CA LYS A 85 6.55 10.37 -2.09
C LYS A 85 5.35 10.19 -1.16
N VAL A 86 5.11 11.16 -0.27
CA VAL A 86 3.93 11.15 0.59
C VAL A 86 2.64 11.25 -0.22
N MET A 87 2.59 12.13 -1.23
CA MET A 87 1.43 12.26 -2.11
C MET A 87 1.18 11.02 -2.97
N GLU A 88 2.23 10.39 -3.49
CA GLU A 88 2.13 9.10 -4.21
C GLU A 88 1.57 8.00 -3.31
N ASN A 89 2.00 7.96 -2.03
CA ASN A 89 1.45 7.02 -1.07
C ASN A 89 -0.04 7.32 -0.78
N ALA A 90 -0.42 8.58 -0.66
CA ALA A 90 -1.80 8.98 -0.44
C ALA A 90 -2.72 8.58 -1.61
N GLU A 91 -2.28 8.80 -2.85
CA GLU A 91 -2.92 8.23 -4.06
C GLU A 91 -3.12 6.72 -3.93
N HIS A 92 -2.02 6.02 -3.66
CA HIS A 92 -2.01 4.57 -3.61
C HIS A 92 -2.98 4.05 -2.54
N GLN A 93 -3.02 4.68 -1.36
CA GLN A 93 -4.00 4.35 -0.33
C GLN A 93 -5.44 4.63 -0.78
N ARG A 94 -5.69 5.72 -1.53
CA ARG A 94 -7.02 6.01 -2.11
C ARG A 94 -7.46 4.87 -3.02
N GLU A 95 -6.60 4.53 -3.97
CA GLU A 95 -6.90 3.55 -5.00
C GLU A 95 -7.09 2.17 -4.36
N LYS A 96 -6.26 1.78 -3.38
CA LYS A 96 -6.45 0.53 -2.61
C LYS A 96 -7.83 0.48 -1.93
N ARG A 97 -8.28 1.58 -1.34
CA ARG A 97 -9.64 1.65 -0.75
C ARG A 97 -10.72 1.53 -1.82
N ALA A 98 -10.55 2.20 -2.96
CA ALA A 98 -11.49 2.16 -4.08
C ALA A 98 -11.59 0.76 -4.72
N LEU A 99 -10.50 -0.01 -4.75
CA LEU A 99 -10.45 -1.39 -5.23
C LEU A 99 -11.22 -2.38 -4.34
N ARG A 100 -11.53 -1.99 -3.09
CA ARG A 100 -12.33 -2.80 -2.14
C ARG A 100 -11.86 -4.25 -2.01
N ARG A 101 -10.54 -4.46 -2.04
CA ARG A 101 -9.93 -5.76 -1.78
C ARG A 101 -10.35 -6.26 -0.40
N ARG A 102 -10.67 -7.54 -0.29
CA ARG A 102 -11.23 -8.13 0.94
C ARG A 102 -10.28 -9.13 1.53
N GLU A 103 -9.98 -8.99 2.81
CA GLU A 103 -9.33 -10.07 3.55
C GLU A 103 -10.29 -11.27 3.65
N ILE A 104 -9.75 -12.46 3.41
CA ILE A 104 -10.48 -13.72 3.50
C ILE A 104 -9.69 -14.69 4.37
N ARG A 105 -10.41 -15.58 5.05
CA ARG A 105 -9.78 -16.70 5.76
C ARG A 105 -9.66 -17.86 4.80
N THR A 106 -8.49 -18.49 4.79
CA THR A 106 -8.22 -19.66 3.97
C THR A 106 -7.24 -20.57 4.68
N MET A 107 -7.34 -21.87 4.39
CA MET A 107 -6.40 -22.90 4.81
C MET A 107 -5.62 -23.45 3.61
N ALA A 108 -5.55 -22.67 2.52
CA ALA A 108 -4.87 -23.08 1.30
C ALA A 108 -3.38 -23.30 1.53
N ASN A 109 -2.85 -24.37 0.91
CA ASN A 109 -1.43 -24.54 0.74
C ASN A 109 -1.01 -23.85 -0.55
N THR A 110 0.01 -23.00 -0.44
CA THR A 110 0.63 -22.32 -1.58
C THR A 110 1.96 -22.99 -1.90
N PRO A 111 2.57 -22.71 -3.07
CA PRO A 111 3.93 -23.15 -3.37
C PRO A 111 4.97 -22.72 -2.33
N TRP A 112 4.69 -21.64 -1.58
CA TRP A 112 5.56 -21.09 -0.54
C TRP A 112 5.13 -21.47 0.88
N GLY A 113 4.36 -22.55 1.01
CA GLY A 113 3.86 -23.08 2.28
C GLY A 113 2.43 -22.67 2.61
N PRO A 114 1.97 -22.96 3.84
CA PRO A 114 0.60 -22.65 4.28
C PRO A 114 0.31 -21.15 4.24
N SER A 115 -0.86 -20.78 3.69
CA SER A 115 -1.32 -19.40 3.69
C SER A 115 -1.58 -18.91 5.11
N GLN A 116 -0.95 -17.80 5.49
CA GLN A 116 -1.16 -17.14 6.79
C GLN A 116 -2.09 -15.93 6.69
N GLY A 117 -2.17 -15.34 5.50
CA GLY A 117 -3.14 -14.30 5.14
C GLY A 117 -3.57 -14.45 3.69
N ALA A 118 -4.78 -13.99 3.38
CA ALA A 118 -5.27 -13.95 2.01
C ALA A 118 -6.14 -12.71 1.77
N THR A 119 -5.95 -12.11 0.60
CA THR A 119 -6.68 -10.93 0.15
C THR A 119 -7.29 -11.21 -1.22
N LEU A 120 -8.61 -11.19 -1.29
CA LEU A 120 -9.38 -11.32 -2.53
C LEU A 120 -9.35 -9.99 -3.30
N TYR A 121 -8.76 -10.01 -4.49
CA TYR A 121 -8.71 -8.86 -5.40
C TYR A 121 -9.96 -8.85 -6.30
N ALA A 122 -10.40 -10.04 -6.71
CA ALA A 122 -11.65 -10.33 -7.41
C ALA A 122 -12.02 -11.81 -7.15
N GLU A 123 -13.21 -12.26 -7.53
CA GLU A 123 -13.74 -13.63 -7.29
C GLU A 123 -12.71 -14.75 -7.50
N ASP A 124 -11.84 -14.58 -8.49
CA ASP A 124 -10.86 -15.58 -8.95
C ASP A 124 -9.40 -15.12 -8.87
N VAL A 125 -9.11 -14.05 -8.11
CA VAL A 125 -7.74 -13.51 -7.94
C VAL A 125 -7.49 -13.28 -6.47
N VAL A 126 -6.59 -14.07 -5.89
CA VAL A 126 -6.29 -14.05 -4.45
C VAL A 126 -4.79 -13.84 -4.25
N PHE A 127 -4.43 -12.80 -3.52
CA PHE A 127 -3.08 -12.69 -2.97
C PHE A 127 -3.00 -13.49 -1.68
N HIS A 128 -1.96 -14.30 -1.54
CA HIS A 128 -1.63 -15.06 -0.35
C HIS A 128 -0.32 -14.55 0.24
N SER A 129 -0.27 -14.38 1.56
CA SER A 129 0.96 -14.18 2.32
C SER A 129 1.28 -15.42 3.14
N THR A 130 2.53 -15.85 3.16
CA THR A 130 3.06 -16.93 3.98
C THR A 130 4.13 -16.39 4.93
N ALA A 131 4.83 -17.28 5.65
CA ALA A 131 5.81 -16.88 6.67
C ALA A 131 7.04 -16.14 6.11
N GLY A 132 7.34 -16.30 4.82
CA GLY A 132 8.53 -15.71 4.21
C GLY A 132 8.31 -15.10 2.82
N HIS A 133 7.27 -15.54 2.10
CA HIS A 133 6.95 -15.05 0.76
C HIS A 133 5.43 -14.86 0.63
N GLY A 134 4.99 -14.66 -0.59
CA GLY A 134 3.61 -14.60 -0.98
C GLY A 134 3.47 -14.65 -2.48
N GLY A 135 2.26 -14.40 -2.93
CA GLY A 135 2.00 -14.28 -4.36
C GLY A 135 0.52 -14.35 -4.67
N ILE A 136 0.23 -14.24 -5.95
CA ILE A 136 -1.12 -14.20 -6.46
C ILE A 136 -1.45 -15.55 -7.09
N HIS A 137 -2.55 -16.13 -6.64
CA HIS A 137 -3.20 -17.23 -7.32
C HIS A 137 -4.36 -16.74 -8.16
N ILE A 138 -4.45 -17.21 -9.41
CA ILE A 138 -5.58 -16.95 -10.30
C ILE A 138 -6.21 -18.25 -10.78
N SER A 139 -7.53 -18.26 -10.95
CA SER A 139 -8.25 -19.44 -11.44
C SER A 139 -7.74 -19.90 -12.81
N ALA A 140 -7.92 -21.18 -13.16
CA ALA A 140 -7.52 -21.70 -14.47
C ALA A 140 -8.14 -20.91 -15.64
N THR A 141 -9.37 -20.41 -15.47
CA THR A 141 -10.03 -19.55 -16.46
C THR A 141 -9.30 -18.23 -16.65
N ARG A 142 -8.92 -17.55 -15.56
CA ARG A 142 -8.11 -16.33 -15.63
C ARG A 142 -6.70 -16.59 -16.14
N ASN A 143 -6.09 -17.71 -15.74
CA ASN A 143 -4.75 -18.07 -16.18
C ASN A 143 -4.66 -18.25 -17.70
N ARG A 144 -5.74 -18.70 -18.34
CA ARG A 144 -5.83 -18.77 -19.82
C ARG A 144 -5.82 -17.40 -20.50
N MET A 145 -6.17 -16.33 -19.81
CA MET A 145 -6.11 -14.96 -20.34
C MET A 145 -4.68 -14.37 -20.30
N VAL A 146 -3.80 -14.94 -19.48
CA VAL A 146 -2.39 -14.57 -19.46
C VAL A 146 -1.73 -15.01 -20.76
N HIS A 147 -0.86 -14.16 -21.31
CA HIS A 147 -0.12 -14.44 -22.53
C HIS A 147 0.63 -15.78 -22.40
N PRO A 148 0.56 -16.70 -23.39
CA PRO A 148 1.12 -18.05 -23.24
C PRO A 148 2.59 -18.10 -22.80
N MET A 149 3.43 -17.16 -23.25
CA MET A 149 4.86 -17.11 -22.88
C MET A 149 5.12 -16.68 -21.43
N LEU A 150 4.15 -16.04 -20.77
CA LEU A 150 4.27 -15.53 -19.40
C LEU A 150 3.42 -16.33 -18.42
N ARG A 151 2.68 -17.32 -18.90
CA ARG A 151 1.69 -18.05 -18.10
C ARG A 151 2.39 -19.03 -17.18
N ALA A 152 2.21 -18.85 -15.87
CA ALA A 152 2.68 -19.81 -14.88
C ALA A 152 1.78 -21.06 -14.85
N GLU A 153 2.40 -22.24 -14.76
CA GLU A 153 1.67 -23.48 -14.53
C GLU A 153 0.97 -23.45 -13.16
N GLY A 154 -0.26 -23.98 -13.09
CA GLY A 154 -1.04 -23.97 -11.86
C GLY A 154 -1.56 -22.60 -11.41
N GLY A 155 -1.23 -21.50 -12.11
CA GLY A 155 -1.80 -20.17 -11.86
C GLY A 155 -1.22 -19.44 -10.63
N TRP A 156 -0.01 -19.80 -10.20
CA TRP A 156 0.70 -19.15 -9.08
C TRP A 156 1.76 -18.18 -9.58
N TYR A 157 1.71 -16.95 -9.09
CA TYR A 157 2.61 -15.86 -9.46
C TYR A 157 3.24 -15.26 -8.19
N GLU A 158 4.52 -15.51 -8.00
CA GLU A 158 5.34 -15.07 -6.86
C GLU A 158 5.38 -13.54 -6.69
N GLU A 159 5.43 -13.05 -5.44
CA GLU A 159 5.24 -11.63 -5.09
C GLU A 159 6.40 -10.68 -5.39
N ASP A 160 7.63 -11.18 -5.57
CA ASP A 160 8.79 -10.36 -5.88
C ASP A 160 8.89 -10.11 -7.40
N GLU A 161 8.53 -11.09 -8.22
CA GLU A 161 8.69 -11.00 -9.68
C GLU A 161 7.38 -11.27 -10.45
N ALA A 162 6.87 -12.50 -10.40
CA ALA A 162 5.86 -12.98 -11.34
C ALA A 162 4.49 -12.31 -11.18
N TRP A 163 4.16 -11.73 -10.02
CA TRP A 163 2.92 -10.97 -9.78
C TRP A 163 2.72 -9.85 -10.80
N ALA A 164 3.81 -9.30 -11.35
CA ALA A 164 3.77 -8.24 -12.35
C ALA A 164 3.00 -8.68 -13.62
N ILE A 165 3.09 -9.97 -13.98
CA ILE A 165 2.36 -10.55 -15.10
C ILE A 165 0.84 -10.49 -14.86
N VAL A 166 0.40 -10.75 -13.63
CA VAL A 166 -1.01 -10.63 -13.24
C VAL A 166 -1.46 -9.17 -13.28
N ALA A 167 -0.62 -8.25 -12.80
CA ALA A 167 -0.91 -6.82 -12.81
C ALA A 167 -1.05 -6.24 -14.23
N ILE A 168 -0.23 -6.69 -15.18
CA ILE A 168 -0.34 -6.27 -16.58
C ILE A 168 -1.53 -6.93 -17.27
N THR A 169 -1.83 -8.20 -16.96
CA THR A 169 -2.97 -8.91 -17.55
C THR A 169 -4.31 -8.36 -17.05
N PHE A 170 -4.38 -7.96 -15.77
CA PHE A 170 -5.62 -7.48 -15.12
C PHE A 170 -5.43 -6.11 -14.44
N PRO A 171 -5.11 -5.04 -15.20
CA PRO A 171 -4.67 -3.77 -14.62
C PRO A 171 -5.72 -3.09 -13.73
N HIS A 172 -7.00 -3.36 -13.96
CA HIS A 172 -8.11 -2.81 -13.17
C HIS A 172 -8.17 -3.34 -11.74
N LEU A 173 -7.43 -4.40 -11.40
CA LEU A 173 -7.33 -4.95 -10.04
C LEU A 173 -6.21 -4.27 -9.22
N PHE A 174 -5.45 -3.37 -9.83
CA PHE A 174 -4.25 -2.77 -9.27
C PHE A 174 -4.30 -1.24 -9.30
N THR A 175 -3.67 -0.64 -8.31
CA THR A 175 -3.47 0.81 -8.22
C THR A 175 -2.54 1.29 -9.33
N ALA A 176 -2.56 2.59 -9.65
CA ALA A 176 -1.62 3.17 -10.59
C ALA A 176 -0.16 2.98 -10.13
N PHE A 177 0.08 3.05 -8.82
CA PHE A 177 1.41 2.77 -8.25
C PHE A 177 1.85 1.33 -8.50
N GLU A 178 1.03 0.33 -8.14
CA GLU A 178 1.34 -1.08 -8.36
C GLU A 178 1.57 -1.39 -9.86
N ARG A 179 0.80 -0.78 -10.76
CA ARG A 179 1.00 -0.93 -12.21
C ARG A 179 2.38 -0.42 -12.66
N ARG A 180 2.83 0.74 -12.15
CA ARG A 180 4.18 1.24 -12.45
C ARG A 180 5.28 0.34 -11.88
N CYS A 181 5.07 -0.26 -10.71
CA CYS A 181 6.00 -1.24 -10.15
C CYS A 181 6.07 -2.48 -11.05
N ALA A 182 4.93 -3.04 -11.45
CA ALA A 182 4.88 -4.20 -12.34
C ALA A 182 5.57 -3.95 -13.69
N GLU A 183 5.38 -2.77 -14.28
CA GLU A 183 6.08 -2.37 -15.52
C GLU A 183 7.60 -2.27 -15.35
N ARG A 184 8.09 -1.98 -14.14
CA ARG A 184 9.53 -1.95 -13.84
C ARG A 184 10.06 -3.36 -13.66
N THR A 185 9.39 -4.19 -12.87
CA THR A 185 9.76 -5.58 -12.63
C THR A 185 9.93 -6.39 -13.91
N ILE A 186 9.14 -6.14 -14.96
CA ILE A 186 9.27 -6.87 -16.24
C ILE A 186 10.40 -6.33 -17.14
N LYS A 187 10.85 -5.09 -16.90
CA LYS A 187 11.93 -4.46 -17.69
C LYS A 187 13.32 -4.74 -17.11
N ASP A 188 13.38 -5.05 -15.82
CA ASP A 188 14.60 -5.44 -15.12
C ASP A 188 14.98 -6.88 -15.47
#